data_AF-A0A545SY24-F1
#
_entry.id   AF-A0A545SY24-F1
#
_cell.length_a   1.000
_cell.length_b   1.000
_cell.length_c   1.000
_cell.angle_alpha   90.00
_cell.angle_beta   90.00
_cell.angle_gamma   90.00
#
_symmetry.space_group_name_H-M   'P 1'
#
loop_
_entity.id
_entity.type
_entity.pdbx_description
1 polymer ?
#
loop_
_entity_poly.entity_id
_entity_poly.type
_entity_poly.pdbx_seq_one_letter_code
_entity_poly.pdbx_strand_id
1 'polypeptide(L)'
;MPDRRQTLDFTLTGDNQDAMCDKLLLQLGRTAGDNRTDTNLSPEMQLGLCTQLARAKDPRDLHNQVLEVIGKIGFSDYGFVRMAPSDLESPLLTNPHDQVKSYFEEGYYEHDFMVRYVSQNIRPIFISKVYGVAYDAPYDIDLFRANQKIFELNQSYGYLDYYCIPMMSCRGKAKVMLTVSQRGISSLDFQVNITRHKPTLHVLCEAIDHVTSTKFPNEFSVGEECEPVKINPKPLLVLNTLANNDMTMSAVAEKLCISTITANQHIAAVRRALDTKTTVGAIKKAIKLGLISYT
;
A
#
# COMPACT_ATOMS: atom_id res chain seq x y z
N MET A 1 26.30 -44.65 10.14
CA MET A 1 24.93 -44.59 10.70
C MET A 1 24.42 -43.17 10.51
N PRO A 2 23.64 -42.91 9.45
CA PRO A 2 23.14 -41.57 9.13
C PRO A 2 21.79 -41.35 9.82
N ASP A 3 21.49 -40.12 10.26
CA ASP A 3 20.11 -39.76 10.61
C ASP A 3 19.67 -38.47 9.91
N ARG A 4 18.42 -38.54 9.45
CA ARG A 4 17.81 -37.82 8.34
C ARG A 4 17.41 -36.40 8.74
N ARG A 5 17.88 -35.41 7.98
CA ARG A 5 17.17 -34.14 7.84
C ARG A 5 15.94 -34.38 6.97
N GLN A 6 14.75 -34.36 7.56
CA GLN A 6 13.50 -34.19 6.81
C GLN A 6 13.39 -32.74 6.37
N THR A 7 13.65 -32.49 5.09
CA THR A 7 13.16 -31.31 4.37
C THR A 7 11.65 -31.48 4.19
N LEU A 8 10.86 -30.62 4.82
CA LEU A 8 9.43 -30.46 4.53
C LEU A 8 9.31 -29.70 3.21
N ASP A 9 9.12 -30.44 2.12
CA ASP A 9 8.60 -29.90 0.87
C ASP A 9 7.16 -29.47 1.08
N PHE A 10 6.92 -28.16 1.13
CA PHE A 10 5.58 -27.60 0.99
C PHE A 10 5.27 -27.42 -0.49
N THR A 11 4.93 -28.51 -1.17
CA THR A 11 4.20 -28.45 -2.43
C THR A 11 2.77 -28.02 -2.12
N LEU A 12 2.44 -26.78 -2.49
CA LEU A 12 1.07 -26.27 -2.45
C LEU A 12 0.20 -27.07 -3.43
N THR A 13 -0.73 -27.86 -2.90
CA THR A 13 -1.77 -28.55 -3.67
C THR A 13 -2.88 -27.58 -4.08
N GLY A 14 -3.56 -27.87 -5.20
CA GLY A 14 -4.58 -27.00 -5.83
C GLY A 14 -5.71 -26.56 -4.89
N ASP A 15 -6.06 -27.36 -3.89
CA ASP A 15 -7.12 -27.05 -2.93
C ASP A 15 -6.84 -25.80 -2.06
N ASN A 16 -5.56 -25.42 -1.88
CA ASN A 16 -5.20 -24.19 -1.16
C ASN A 16 -5.31 -22.93 -2.02
N GLN A 17 -5.32 -23.05 -3.35
CA GLN A 17 -5.52 -21.91 -4.25
C GLN A 17 -7.00 -21.48 -4.28
N ASP A 18 -7.93 -22.43 -4.30
CA ASP A 18 -9.36 -22.12 -4.30
C ASP A 18 -9.82 -21.52 -2.96
N ALA A 19 -9.29 -22.00 -1.83
CA ALA A 19 -9.55 -21.41 -0.51
C ALA A 19 -8.94 -20.00 -0.34
N MET A 20 -7.88 -19.69 -1.09
CA MET A 20 -7.30 -18.35 -1.16
C MET A 20 -8.18 -17.42 -2.02
N CYS A 21 -8.71 -17.93 -3.14
CA CYS A 21 -9.67 -17.22 -4.01
C CYS A 21 -10.95 -16.82 -3.28
N ASP A 22 -11.54 -17.71 -2.48
CA ASP A 22 -12.76 -17.42 -1.72
C ASP A 22 -12.54 -16.37 -0.63
N LYS A 23 -11.37 -16.38 0.03
CA LYS A 23 -11.00 -15.34 1.00
C LYS A 23 -10.74 -13.98 0.35
N LEU A 24 -10.18 -13.96 -0.86
CA LEU A 24 -9.99 -12.76 -1.69
C LEU A 24 -11.34 -12.12 -2.06
N LEU A 25 -12.32 -12.92 -2.51
CA LEU A 25 -13.67 -12.44 -2.83
C LEU A 25 -14.35 -11.83 -1.59
N LEU A 26 -14.17 -12.43 -0.42
CA LEU A 26 -14.71 -11.94 0.86
C LEU A 26 -14.04 -10.67 1.38
N GLN A 27 -12.74 -10.47 1.11
CA GLN A 27 -12.01 -9.27 1.50
C GLN A 27 -12.28 -8.10 0.55
N LEU A 28 -12.33 -8.36 -0.76
CA LEU A 28 -12.62 -7.35 -1.79
C LEU A 28 -14.09 -6.89 -1.75
N GLY A 29 -15.02 -7.77 -1.37
CA GLY A 29 -16.43 -7.39 -1.16
C GLY A 29 -16.67 -6.54 0.08
N ARG A 30 -15.72 -6.48 1.03
CA ARG A 30 -15.84 -5.71 2.29
C ARG A 30 -15.18 -4.33 2.26
N THR A 31 -14.26 -4.08 1.32
CA THR A 31 -13.64 -2.76 1.11
C THR A 31 -14.48 -1.84 0.20
N ALA A 32 -15.60 -2.33 -0.35
CA ALA A 32 -16.57 -1.57 -1.14
C ALA A 32 -17.46 -0.62 -0.29
N GLY A 33 -16.89 -0.01 0.74
CA GLY A 33 -17.48 1.07 1.53
C GLY A 33 -16.95 2.42 1.07
N ASP A 34 -17.70 3.06 0.18
CA ASP A 34 -17.77 4.52 -0.01
C ASP A 34 -16.51 5.25 -0.52
N ASN A 35 -16.19 5.06 -1.81
CA ASN A 35 -15.83 6.17 -2.71
C ASN A 35 -15.81 5.66 -4.16
N ARG A 36 -16.92 5.94 -4.87
CA ARG A 36 -17.06 5.66 -6.30
C ARG A 36 -16.10 6.53 -7.10
N THR A 37 -15.12 5.90 -7.74
CA THR A 37 -14.59 6.33 -9.03
C THR A 37 -14.81 5.19 -10.03
N ASP A 38 -15.41 5.52 -11.17
CA ASP A 38 -15.84 4.61 -12.24
C ASP A 38 -14.69 3.77 -12.83
N THR A 39 -14.36 2.66 -12.19
CA THR A 39 -13.52 1.60 -12.78
C THR A 39 -14.24 0.26 -12.69
N ASN A 40 -15.32 0.12 -13.46
CA ASN A 40 -15.96 -1.18 -13.71
C ASN A 40 -15.06 -2.02 -14.65
N LEU A 41 -13.96 -2.57 -14.12
CA LEU A 41 -13.33 -3.75 -14.72
C LEU A 41 -14.02 -5.01 -14.19
N SER A 42 -14.06 -6.07 -14.99
CA SER A 42 -14.67 -7.33 -14.54
C SER A 42 -13.84 -7.91 -13.38
N PRO A 43 -14.48 -8.45 -12.33
CA PRO A 43 -13.79 -9.17 -11.24
C PRO A 43 -12.83 -10.26 -11.74
N GLU A 44 -13.11 -10.82 -12.91
CA GLU A 44 -12.29 -11.82 -13.60
C GLU A 44 -10.90 -11.28 -13.97
N MET A 45 -10.79 -10.00 -14.38
CA MET A 45 -9.49 -9.40 -14.71
C MET A 45 -8.63 -9.19 -13.46
N GLN A 46 -9.23 -8.77 -12.34
CA GLN A 46 -8.55 -8.65 -11.06
C GLN A 46 -8.04 -10.01 -10.58
N LEU A 47 -8.90 -11.03 -10.64
CA LEU A 47 -8.54 -12.39 -10.27
C LEU A 47 -7.42 -12.96 -11.16
N GLY A 48 -7.47 -12.71 -12.47
CA GLY A 48 -6.47 -13.14 -13.42
C GLY A 48 -5.07 -12.59 -13.10
N LEU A 49 -4.97 -11.28 -12.85
CA LEU A 49 -3.70 -10.61 -12.51
C LEU A 49 -3.17 -11.07 -11.15
N CYS A 50 -4.02 -11.13 -10.11
CA CYS A 50 -3.62 -11.65 -8.81
C CYS A 50 -3.12 -13.09 -8.90
N THR A 51 -3.84 -13.96 -9.64
CA THR A 51 -3.46 -15.37 -9.82
C THR A 51 -2.16 -15.50 -10.60
N GLN A 52 -1.93 -14.67 -11.62
CA GLN A 52 -0.68 -14.62 -12.35
C GLN A 52 0.47 -14.24 -11.42
N LEU A 53 0.40 -13.08 -10.75
CA LEU A 53 1.48 -12.58 -9.90
C LEU A 53 1.74 -13.45 -8.67
N ALA A 54 0.69 -14.09 -8.12
CA ALA A 54 0.83 -15.02 -6.99
C ALA A 54 1.69 -16.26 -7.32
N ARG A 55 1.93 -16.56 -8.61
CA ARG A 55 2.83 -17.65 -9.03
C ARG A 55 4.31 -17.29 -8.89
N ALA A 56 4.65 -16.02 -8.71
CA ALA A 56 6.03 -15.57 -8.54
C ALA A 56 6.73 -16.31 -7.39
N LYS A 57 7.91 -16.89 -7.63
CA LYS A 57 8.63 -17.70 -6.63
C LYS A 57 9.36 -16.86 -5.59
N ASP A 58 9.82 -15.68 -6.00
CA ASP A 58 10.60 -14.75 -5.21
C ASP A 58 10.34 -13.30 -5.71
N PRO A 59 10.83 -12.26 -5.02
CA PRO A 59 10.63 -10.87 -5.42
C PRO A 59 11.18 -10.52 -6.82
N ARG A 60 12.21 -11.22 -7.30
CA ARG A 60 12.79 -10.98 -8.63
C ARG A 60 11.89 -11.58 -9.73
N ASP A 61 11.33 -12.75 -9.49
CA ASP A 61 10.31 -13.34 -10.36
C ASP A 61 9.06 -12.45 -10.40
N LEU A 62 8.63 -11.92 -9.26
CA LEU A 62 7.53 -10.95 -9.20
C LEU A 62 7.87 -9.69 -10.02
N HIS A 63 9.08 -9.15 -9.87
CA HIS A 63 9.55 -8.00 -10.64
C HIS A 63 9.42 -8.22 -12.15
N ASN A 64 9.89 -9.38 -12.63
CA ASN A 64 9.85 -9.74 -14.05
C ASN A 64 8.41 -9.91 -14.56
N GLN A 65 7.53 -10.53 -13.77
CA GLN A 65 6.13 -10.71 -14.16
C GLN A 65 5.38 -9.38 -14.22
N VAL A 66 5.61 -8.47 -13.28
CA VAL A 66 5.05 -7.11 -13.34
C VAL A 66 5.57 -6.37 -14.56
N LEU A 67 6.88 -6.43 -14.84
CA LEU A 67 7.48 -5.80 -16.01
C LEU A 67 6.88 -6.33 -17.32
N GLU A 68 6.62 -7.63 -17.41
CA GLU A 68 5.97 -8.23 -18.57
C GLU A 68 4.55 -7.69 -18.78
N VAL A 69 3.77 -7.55 -17.71
CA VAL A 69 2.42 -6.98 -17.78
C VAL A 69 2.47 -5.52 -18.21
N ILE A 70 3.36 -4.72 -17.63
CA ILE A 70 3.62 -3.31 -17.97
C ILE A 70 4.03 -3.17 -19.45
N GLY A 71 4.92 -4.04 -19.94
CA GLY A 71 5.34 -4.10 -21.34
C GLY A 71 4.20 -4.41 -22.30
N LYS A 72 3.34 -5.37 -21.96
CA LYS A 72 2.17 -5.76 -22.77
C LYS A 72 1.16 -4.63 -22.98
N ILE A 73 1.09 -3.67 -22.06
CA ILE A 73 0.21 -2.49 -22.16
C ILE A 73 0.95 -1.22 -22.64
N GLY A 74 2.18 -1.36 -23.14
CA GLY A 74 2.90 -0.30 -23.84
C GLY A 74 3.68 0.67 -22.94
N PHE A 75 4.12 0.21 -21.77
CA PHE A 75 5.03 0.97 -20.89
C PHE A 75 6.36 0.21 -20.74
N SER A 76 7.45 0.95 -20.51
CA SER A 76 8.80 0.37 -20.43
C SER A 76 9.28 0.25 -19.00
N ASP A 77 8.75 1.09 -18.11
CA ASP A 77 9.29 1.27 -16.78
C ASP A 77 8.18 1.38 -15.74
N TYR A 78 8.46 0.88 -14.54
CA TYR A 78 7.60 1.04 -13.39
C TYR A 78 8.40 1.09 -12.08
N GLY A 79 7.76 1.61 -11.06
CA GLY A 79 8.22 1.54 -9.68
C GLY A 79 7.05 1.30 -8.75
N PHE A 80 7.14 0.30 -7.89
CA PHE A 80 6.18 0.07 -6.82
C PHE A 80 6.85 0.33 -5.47
N VAL A 81 6.31 1.26 -4.68
CA VAL A 81 6.89 1.66 -3.40
C VAL A 81 5.82 1.58 -2.32
N ARG A 82 6.16 0.99 -1.17
CA ARG A 82 5.38 1.12 0.06
C ARG A 82 5.92 2.32 0.83
N MET A 83 5.08 3.32 1.01
CA MET A 83 5.43 4.57 1.68
C MET A 83 5.54 4.31 3.17
N ALA A 84 6.74 4.44 3.72
CA ALA A 84 6.98 4.47 5.16
C ALA A 84 8.10 5.45 5.51
N PRO A 85 8.22 5.83 6.79
CA PRO A 85 9.00 7.00 7.18
C PRO A 85 10.52 6.89 7.03
N SER A 86 11.10 5.74 6.65
CA SER A 86 12.55 5.55 6.75
C SER A 86 13.26 4.86 5.58
N ASP A 87 12.60 4.07 4.73
CA ASP A 87 13.34 3.25 3.75
C ASP A 87 12.61 3.22 2.39
N LEU A 88 13.25 3.81 1.37
CA LEU A 88 12.77 3.90 -0.01
C LEU A 88 13.46 2.91 -0.95
N GLU A 89 14.17 1.91 -0.43
CA GLU A 89 14.70 0.82 -1.26
C GLU A 89 13.58 -0.17 -1.59
N SER A 90 13.04 -0.06 -2.80
CA SER A 90 12.09 -1.05 -3.33
C SER A 90 12.75 -1.96 -4.35
N PRO A 91 12.64 -3.29 -4.22
CA PRO A 91 13.11 -4.23 -5.23
C PRO A 91 12.23 -4.25 -6.49
N LEU A 92 11.11 -3.53 -6.50
CA LEU A 92 10.17 -3.43 -7.62
C LEU A 92 10.31 -2.10 -8.35
N LEU A 93 11.49 -1.86 -8.92
CA LEU A 93 11.82 -0.62 -9.60
C LEU A 93 12.67 -0.91 -10.85
N THR A 94 12.35 -0.26 -11.97
CA THR A 94 13.10 -0.41 -13.23
C THR A 94 14.01 0.77 -13.56
N ASN A 95 13.97 1.83 -12.75
CA ASN A 95 14.85 2.99 -12.96
C ASN A 95 16.32 2.55 -12.95
N PRO A 96 17.18 3.14 -13.82
CA PRO A 96 18.60 2.87 -13.82
C PRO A 96 19.21 3.13 -12.44
N HIS A 97 20.07 2.22 -11.99
CA HIS A 97 20.72 2.31 -10.67
C HIS A 97 21.40 3.66 -10.45
N ASP A 98 22.08 4.20 -11.45
CA ASP A 98 22.79 5.50 -11.34
C ASP A 98 21.84 6.68 -11.17
N GLN A 99 20.63 6.60 -11.75
CA GLN A 99 19.59 7.61 -11.55
C GLN A 99 19.11 7.59 -10.10
N VAL A 100 18.79 6.40 -9.59
CA VAL A 100 18.31 6.19 -8.22
C VAL A 100 19.37 6.63 -7.22
N LYS A 101 20.62 6.23 -7.44
CA LYS A 101 21.76 6.63 -6.64
C LYS A 101 21.92 8.15 -6.59
N SER A 102 21.89 8.83 -7.74
CA SER A 102 21.98 10.29 -7.80
C SER A 102 20.82 10.96 -7.04
N TYR A 103 19.62 10.39 -7.12
CA TYR A 103 18.45 10.90 -6.39
C TYR A 103 18.63 10.85 -4.87
N PHE A 104 19.21 9.77 -4.34
CA PHE A 104 19.47 9.63 -2.90
C PHE A 104 20.69 10.42 -2.42
N GLU A 105 21.80 10.40 -3.16
CA GLU A 105 23.03 11.11 -2.77
C GLU A 105 22.83 12.63 -2.72
N GLU A 106 21.98 13.18 -3.58
CA GLU A 106 21.62 14.60 -3.58
C GLU A 106 20.50 14.95 -2.57
N GLY A 107 19.98 13.98 -1.81
CA GLY A 107 18.96 14.22 -0.79
C GLY A 107 17.59 14.62 -1.34
N TYR A 108 17.31 14.38 -2.63
CA TYR A 108 16.09 14.87 -3.28
C TYR A 108 14.79 14.35 -2.66
N TYR A 109 14.81 13.16 -2.06
CA TYR A 109 13.65 12.54 -1.40
C TYR A 109 13.03 13.39 -0.28
N GLU A 110 13.81 14.27 0.38
CA GLU A 110 13.31 15.15 1.44
C GLU A 110 12.43 16.30 0.91
N HIS A 111 12.63 16.65 -0.36
CA HIS A 111 12.02 17.79 -1.01
C HIS A 111 11.02 17.39 -2.10
N ASP A 112 11.00 16.12 -2.50
CA ASP A 112 10.17 15.60 -3.59
C ASP A 112 8.66 15.84 -3.35
N PHE A 113 8.06 16.63 -4.24
CA PHE A 113 6.63 16.91 -4.23
C PHE A 113 5.77 15.67 -4.43
N MET A 114 6.23 14.65 -5.16
CA MET A 114 5.51 13.40 -5.33
C MET A 114 5.41 12.63 -4.02
N VAL A 115 6.53 12.50 -3.29
CA VAL A 115 6.56 11.86 -1.98
C VAL A 115 5.56 12.54 -1.03
N ARG A 116 5.57 13.88 -1.00
CA ARG A 116 4.62 14.67 -0.20
C ARG A 116 3.18 14.49 -0.66
N TYR A 117 2.92 14.56 -1.97
CA TYR A 117 1.59 14.39 -2.54
C TYR A 117 0.99 13.04 -2.15
N VAL A 118 1.74 11.94 -2.35
CA VAL A 118 1.32 10.58 -2.04
C VAL A 118 1.06 10.41 -0.54
N SER A 119 1.87 11.02 0.32
CA SER A 119 1.65 10.95 1.77
C SER A 119 0.27 11.49 2.20
N GLN A 120 -0.30 12.42 1.44
CA GLN A 120 -1.58 13.08 1.77
C GLN A 120 -2.74 12.67 0.86
N ASN A 121 -2.48 12.12 -0.33
CA ASN A 121 -3.51 11.86 -1.35
C ASN A 121 -3.52 10.38 -1.79
N ILE A 122 -4.65 9.96 -2.37
CA ILE A 122 -4.83 8.66 -3.05
C ILE A 122 -5.34 8.82 -4.48
N ARG A 123 -5.35 10.06 -4.99
CA ARG A 123 -5.81 10.35 -6.35
C ARG A 123 -4.65 10.18 -7.33
N PRO A 124 -4.80 9.37 -8.39
CA PRO A 124 -3.77 9.24 -9.42
C PRO A 124 -3.43 10.57 -10.08
N ILE A 125 -2.15 10.79 -10.40
CA ILE A 125 -1.64 12.05 -10.92
C ILE A 125 -0.48 11.84 -11.91
N PHE A 126 -0.33 12.77 -12.85
CA PHE A 126 0.86 12.85 -13.70
C PHE A 126 1.91 13.72 -13.01
N ILE A 127 3.17 13.27 -13.01
CA ILE A 127 4.25 14.00 -12.34
C ILE A 127 4.46 15.38 -12.95
N SER A 128 4.23 15.51 -14.27
CA SER A 128 4.27 16.79 -14.98
C SER A 128 3.35 17.85 -14.37
N LYS A 129 2.19 17.46 -13.82
CA LYS A 129 1.29 18.38 -13.12
C LYS A 129 1.83 18.82 -11.76
N VAL A 130 2.56 17.94 -11.09
CA VAL A 130 3.15 18.23 -9.78
C VAL A 130 4.36 19.14 -9.93
N TYR A 131 5.25 18.84 -10.89
CA TYR A 131 6.43 19.66 -11.15
C TYR A 131 6.13 20.97 -11.89
N GLY A 132 5.01 21.07 -12.62
CA GLY A 132 4.54 22.36 -13.17
C GLY A 132 4.47 23.45 -12.10
N VAL A 133 4.06 23.10 -10.88
CA VAL A 133 4.04 24.02 -9.72
C VAL A 133 5.42 24.59 -9.41
N ALA A 134 6.49 23.80 -9.56
CA ALA A 134 7.85 24.25 -9.30
C ALA A 134 8.38 25.21 -10.38
N TYR A 135 7.88 25.11 -11.61
CA TYR A 135 8.24 26.00 -12.71
C TYR A 135 7.40 27.28 -12.73
N ASP A 136 6.14 27.20 -12.29
CA ASP A 136 5.22 28.34 -12.26
C ASP A 136 5.36 29.20 -10.99
N ALA A 137 6.15 28.75 -10.01
CA ALA A 137 6.35 29.47 -8.75
C ALA A 137 7.07 30.81 -8.98
N PRO A 138 6.51 31.95 -8.51
CA PRO A 138 7.12 33.26 -8.69
C PRO A 138 8.31 33.53 -7.74
N TYR A 139 8.65 32.56 -6.88
CA TYR A 139 9.70 32.67 -5.88
C TYR A 139 10.68 31.52 -6.00
N ASP A 140 11.96 31.87 -5.96
CA ASP A 140 13.06 30.93 -6.06
C ASP A 140 13.49 30.47 -4.65
N ILE A 141 12.88 29.38 -4.17
CA ILE A 141 13.22 28.74 -2.90
C ILE A 141 13.78 27.34 -3.15
N ASP A 142 14.63 26.87 -2.23
CA ASP A 142 15.36 25.60 -2.38
C ASP A 142 14.44 24.40 -2.66
N LEU A 143 13.23 24.41 -2.09
CA LEU A 143 12.21 23.41 -2.37
C LEU A 143 11.83 23.32 -3.85
N PHE A 144 11.62 24.44 -4.54
CA PHE A 144 11.29 24.44 -5.97
C PHE A 144 12.51 24.09 -6.82
N ARG A 145 13.69 24.62 -6.48
CA ARG A 145 14.95 24.26 -7.17
C ARG A 145 15.21 22.75 -7.12
N ALA A 146 15.05 22.14 -5.95
CA ALA A 146 15.23 20.69 -5.79
C ALA A 146 14.27 19.92 -6.70
N ASN A 147 12.98 20.31 -6.76
CA ASN A 147 12.00 19.64 -7.63
C ASN A 147 12.26 19.85 -9.13
N GLN A 148 12.77 21.03 -9.52
CA GLN A 148 13.26 21.25 -10.89
C GLN A 148 14.42 20.31 -11.21
N LYS A 149 15.38 20.13 -10.29
CA LYS A 149 16.50 19.20 -10.45
C LYS A 149 16.08 17.73 -10.49
N ILE A 150 15.08 17.33 -9.72
CA ILE A 150 14.50 15.99 -9.84
C ILE A 150 13.90 15.78 -11.23
N PHE A 151 13.20 16.78 -11.77
CA PHE A 151 12.63 16.70 -13.11
C PHE A 151 13.73 16.62 -14.19
N GLU A 152 14.75 17.47 -14.11
CA GLU A 152 15.92 17.44 -15.00
C GLU A 152 16.66 16.08 -14.95
N LEU A 153 16.84 15.52 -13.75
CA LEU A 153 17.42 14.19 -13.56
C LEU A 153 16.58 13.12 -14.25
N ASN A 154 15.25 13.16 -14.13
CA ASN A 154 14.38 12.22 -14.84
C ASN A 154 14.50 12.36 -16.36
N GLN A 155 14.53 13.59 -16.87
CA GLN A 155 14.65 13.85 -18.30
C GLN A 155 15.97 13.36 -18.89
N SER A 156 17.09 13.46 -18.15
CA SER A 156 18.40 13.00 -18.63
C SER A 156 18.46 11.48 -18.89
N TYR A 157 17.56 10.72 -18.24
CA TYR A 157 17.38 9.28 -18.48
C TYR A 157 16.22 8.95 -19.44
N GLY A 158 15.65 9.97 -20.10
CA GLY A 158 14.60 9.82 -21.11
C GLY A 158 13.18 9.73 -20.54
N TYR A 159 12.98 10.05 -19.27
CA TYR A 159 11.68 10.07 -18.62
C TYR A 159 11.06 11.47 -18.69
N LEU A 160 10.07 11.63 -19.58
CA LEU A 160 9.41 12.93 -19.81
C LEU A 160 8.11 13.10 -19.01
N ASP A 161 7.51 12.01 -18.52
CA ASP A 161 6.38 12.04 -17.60
C ASP A 161 6.27 10.69 -16.88
N TYR A 162 5.63 10.69 -15.72
CA TYR A 162 5.28 9.49 -14.96
C TYR A 162 3.82 9.58 -14.59
N TYR A 163 3.12 8.45 -14.61
CA TYR A 163 1.80 8.34 -14.01
C TYR A 163 1.91 7.61 -12.68
N CYS A 164 1.43 8.27 -11.64
CA CYS A 164 1.50 7.81 -10.27
C CYS A 164 0.10 7.42 -9.78
N ILE A 165 -0.02 6.25 -9.19
CA ILE A 165 -1.24 5.66 -8.63
C ILE A 165 -1.00 5.41 -7.14
N PRO A 166 -1.27 6.39 -6.27
CA PRO A 166 -1.23 6.20 -4.84
C PRO A 166 -2.49 5.50 -4.35
N MET A 167 -2.37 4.52 -3.47
CA MET A 167 -3.51 3.84 -2.86
C MET A 167 -3.23 3.46 -1.41
N MET A 168 -4.29 3.17 -0.65
CA MET A 168 -4.14 2.54 0.66
C MET A 168 -3.73 1.09 0.47
N SER A 169 -2.74 0.63 1.24
CA SER A 169 -2.39 -0.79 1.25
C SER A 169 -3.57 -1.63 1.73
N CYS A 170 -3.71 -2.85 1.20
CA CYS A 170 -4.64 -3.88 1.67
C CYS A 170 -4.44 -4.27 3.14
N ARG A 171 -3.26 -3.99 3.75
CA ARG A 171 -3.04 -4.11 5.20
C ARG A 171 -3.48 -2.87 6.01
N GLY A 172 -3.94 -1.81 5.34
CA GLY A 172 -4.64 -0.66 5.92
C GLY A 172 -3.79 0.40 6.65
N LYS A 173 -2.50 0.14 6.90
CA LYS A 173 -1.65 1.02 7.74
C LYS A 173 -0.66 1.90 6.98
N ALA A 174 -0.41 1.57 5.72
CA ALA A 174 0.55 2.27 4.87
C ALA A 174 -0.10 2.65 3.54
N LYS A 175 0.49 3.62 2.86
CA LYS A 175 0.18 3.88 1.46
C LYS A 175 1.16 3.13 0.59
N VAL A 176 0.68 2.69 -0.56
CA VAL A 176 1.53 2.17 -1.63
C VAL A 176 1.34 3.03 -2.85
N MET A 177 2.34 3.01 -3.72
CA MET A 177 2.34 3.78 -4.95
C MET A 177 2.89 2.91 -6.07
N LEU A 178 2.10 2.77 -7.13
CA LEU A 178 2.61 2.33 -8.43
C LEU A 178 2.89 3.55 -9.30
N THR A 179 4.09 3.63 -9.84
CA THR A 179 4.50 4.59 -10.86
C THR A 179 4.75 3.83 -12.16
N VAL A 180 4.36 4.41 -13.28
CA VAL A 180 4.63 3.87 -14.62
C VAL A 180 5.13 4.97 -15.53
N SER A 181 6.01 4.60 -16.46
CA SER A 181 6.57 5.51 -17.46
C SER A 181 6.90 4.77 -18.75
N GLN A 182 7.08 5.55 -19.81
CA GLN A 182 7.64 5.09 -21.09
C GLN A 182 8.78 6.03 -21.47
N ARG A 183 9.96 5.48 -21.78
CA ARG A 183 11.11 6.30 -22.22
C ARG A 183 10.98 6.73 -23.67
N GLY A 184 11.48 7.93 -23.96
CA GLY A 184 11.63 8.43 -25.34
C GLY A 184 10.32 8.79 -26.05
N ILE A 185 9.19 8.85 -25.33
CA ILE A 185 7.90 9.28 -25.85
C ILE A 185 7.53 10.65 -25.28
N SER A 186 6.78 11.46 -26.03
CA SER A 186 6.29 12.74 -25.55
C SER A 186 5.33 12.57 -24.37
N SER A 187 5.27 13.56 -23.46
CA SER A 187 4.34 13.53 -22.33
C SER A 187 2.87 13.45 -22.79
N LEU A 188 2.54 14.05 -23.93
CA LEU A 188 1.18 14.01 -24.49
C LEU A 188 0.79 12.59 -24.94
N ASP A 189 1.64 11.95 -25.75
CA ASP A 189 1.38 10.60 -26.24
C ASP A 189 1.35 9.58 -25.08
N PHE A 190 2.22 9.77 -24.09
CA PHE A 190 2.20 9.00 -22.85
C PHE A 190 0.86 9.15 -22.11
N GLN A 191 0.36 10.37 -21.92
CA GLN A 191 -0.92 10.63 -21.24
C GLN A 191 -2.12 10.00 -22.00
N VAL A 192 -2.09 10.03 -23.33
CA VAL A 192 -3.07 9.33 -24.17
C VAL A 192 -3.01 7.82 -23.93
N ASN A 193 -1.82 7.23 -23.89
CA ASN A 193 -1.66 5.80 -23.64
C ASN A 193 -2.15 5.41 -22.23
N ILE A 194 -1.79 6.20 -21.21
CA ILE A 194 -2.26 5.99 -19.84
C ILE A 194 -3.78 5.98 -19.76
N THR A 195 -4.45 6.91 -20.42
CA THR A 195 -5.92 7.00 -20.38
C THR A 195 -6.61 5.71 -20.85
N ARG A 196 -6.02 4.98 -21.79
CA ARG A 196 -6.54 3.68 -22.26
C ARG A 196 -6.36 2.55 -21.24
N HIS A 197 -5.34 2.63 -20.40
CA HIS A 197 -4.93 1.56 -19.49
C HIS A 197 -5.12 1.89 -18.01
N LYS A 198 -5.70 3.04 -17.65
CA LYS A 198 -5.94 3.46 -16.26
C LYS A 198 -6.56 2.37 -15.39
N PRO A 199 -7.66 1.71 -15.81
CA PRO A 199 -8.29 0.69 -14.96
C PRO A 199 -7.35 -0.50 -14.73
N THR A 200 -6.68 -0.98 -15.78
CA THR A 200 -5.73 -2.10 -15.69
C THR A 200 -4.56 -1.78 -14.75
N LEU A 201 -4.01 -0.57 -14.83
CA LEU A 201 -2.92 -0.13 -13.96
C LEU A 201 -3.35 -0.04 -12.49
N HIS A 202 -4.58 0.38 -12.21
CA HIS A 202 -5.11 0.41 -10.85
C HIS A 202 -5.22 -0.99 -10.26
N VAL A 203 -5.79 -1.93 -11.02
CA VAL A 203 -5.88 -3.34 -10.63
C VAL A 203 -4.52 -3.97 -10.46
N LEU A 204 -3.57 -3.64 -11.33
CA LEU A 204 -2.20 -4.11 -11.20
C LEU A 204 -1.57 -3.63 -9.89
N CYS A 205 -1.79 -2.37 -9.49
CA CYS A 205 -1.32 -1.84 -8.21
C CYS A 205 -1.91 -2.62 -7.02
N GLU A 206 -3.22 -2.91 -7.04
CA GLU A 206 -3.90 -3.74 -6.04
C GLU A 206 -3.31 -5.17 -5.97
N ALA A 207 -3.09 -5.79 -7.13
CA ALA A 207 -2.55 -7.13 -7.23
C ALA A 207 -1.11 -7.22 -6.71
N ILE A 208 -0.26 -6.23 -7.04
CA ILE A 208 1.10 -6.15 -6.53
C ILE A 208 1.09 -6.01 -5.01
N ASP A 209 0.34 -5.06 -4.45
CA ASP A 209 0.28 -4.86 -2.99
C ASP A 209 -0.25 -6.10 -2.26
N HIS A 210 -1.23 -6.80 -2.84
CA HIS A 210 -1.72 -8.05 -2.27
C HIS A 210 -0.64 -9.13 -2.23
N VAL A 211 0.05 -9.38 -3.35
CA VAL A 211 1.08 -10.42 -3.45
C VAL A 211 2.28 -10.09 -2.57
N THR A 212 2.78 -8.85 -2.58
CA THR A 212 3.89 -8.45 -1.70
C THR A 212 3.51 -8.58 -0.23
N SER A 213 2.29 -8.19 0.15
CA SER A 213 1.81 -8.29 1.53
C SER A 213 1.59 -9.71 2.04
N THR A 214 1.24 -10.64 1.15
CA THR A 214 0.83 -12.00 1.54
C THR A 214 1.94 -13.02 1.35
N LYS A 215 2.73 -12.91 0.29
CA LYS A 215 3.74 -13.89 -0.10
C LYS A 215 5.15 -13.48 0.29
N PHE A 216 5.43 -12.17 0.25
CA PHE A 216 6.75 -11.61 0.51
C PHE A 216 6.72 -10.55 1.62
N PRO A 217 6.08 -10.82 2.78
CA PRO A 217 5.91 -9.80 3.79
C PRO A 217 7.26 -9.31 4.33
N ASN A 218 8.29 -10.15 4.44
CA ASN A 218 9.57 -9.76 5.05
C ASN A 218 10.42 -8.90 4.12
N GLU A 219 10.27 -9.09 2.81
CA GLU A 219 11.03 -8.40 1.77
C GLU A 219 10.44 -7.03 1.43
N PHE A 220 9.17 -6.80 1.79
CA PHE A 220 8.44 -5.57 1.49
C PHE A 220 7.83 -4.89 2.73
N SER A 221 8.07 -5.44 3.94
CA SER A 221 7.70 -4.78 5.19
C SER A 221 8.60 -3.57 5.40
N VAL A 222 7.99 -2.42 5.63
CA VAL A 222 8.73 -1.21 6.00
C VAL A 222 8.42 -0.88 7.46
N GLY A 223 9.46 -0.96 8.30
CA GLY A 223 9.38 -0.79 9.75
C GLY A 223 8.78 -2.00 10.49
N GLU A 224 8.55 -1.85 11.80
CA GLU A 224 7.75 -2.80 12.58
C GLU A 224 6.31 -2.80 12.04
N GLU A 225 6.06 -3.56 10.98
CA GLU A 225 4.72 -4.04 10.68
C GLU A 225 4.30 -4.89 11.88
N CYS A 226 3.71 -4.26 12.90
CA CYS A 226 3.20 -4.98 14.06
C CYS A 226 2.32 -6.09 13.52
N GLU A 227 2.76 -7.34 13.76
CA GLU A 227 1.98 -8.57 13.71
C GLU A 227 0.50 -8.20 13.91
N PRO A 228 -0.41 -8.62 13.00
CA PRO A 228 -1.80 -8.24 13.09
C PRO A 228 -2.28 -8.60 14.49
N VAL A 229 -2.52 -7.57 15.32
CA VAL A 229 -2.86 -7.77 16.72
C VAL A 229 -4.20 -8.50 16.72
N LYS A 230 -4.17 -9.81 16.93
CA LYS A 230 -5.36 -10.65 16.99
C LYS A 230 -6.07 -10.37 18.30
N ILE A 231 -6.94 -9.36 18.29
CA ILE A 231 -7.83 -9.06 19.41
C ILE A 231 -9.17 -9.77 19.16
N ASN A 232 -9.67 -10.46 20.17
CA ASN A 232 -10.98 -11.09 20.08
C ASN A 232 -12.09 -10.03 19.81
N PRO A 233 -13.14 -10.36 19.04
CA PRO A 233 -14.20 -9.41 18.68
C PRO A 233 -14.93 -8.77 19.88
N LYS A 234 -15.15 -9.53 20.96
CA LYS A 234 -15.84 -9.03 22.16
C LYS A 234 -15.08 -7.89 22.85
N PRO A 235 -13.77 -7.99 23.10
CA PRO A 235 -12.99 -6.85 23.58
C PRO A 235 -13.01 -5.61 22.67
N LEU A 236 -12.96 -5.80 21.34
CA LEU A 236 -13.06 -4.69 20.39
C LEU A 236 -14.42 -4.02 20.43
N LEU A 237 -15.51 -4.77 20.63
CA LEU A 237 -16.85 -4.22 20.77
C LEU A 237 -16.98 -3.28 21.98
N VAL A 238 -16.39 -3.66 23.13
CA VAL A 238 -16.35 -2.80 24.32
C VAL A 238 -15.56 -1.51 24.03
N LEU A 239 -14.39 -1.63 23.37
CA LEU A 239 -13.57 -0.47 23.01
C LEU A 239 -14.26 0.46 22.01
N ASN A 240 -14.94 -0.10 20.99
CA ASN A 240 -15.70 0.65 19.99
C ASN A 240 -16.89 1.38 20.61
N THR A 241 -17.56 0.76 21.58
CA THR A 241 -18.68 1.37 22.29
C THR A 241 -18.21 2.55 23.13
N LEU A 242 -17.06 2.42 23.82
CA LEU A 242 -16.43 3.54 24.54
C LEU A 242 -15.92 4.65 23.60
N ALA A 243 -15.41 4.31 22.43
CA ALA A 243 -14.90 5.29 21.49
C ALA A 243 -16.02 6.17 20.91
N ASN A 244 -17.16 5.58 20.57
CA ASN A 244 -18.26 6.27 19.87
C ASN A 244 -19.40 6.71 20.80
N ASN A 245 -19.26 6.52 22.10
CA ASN A 245 -20.25 6.97 23.07
C ASN A 245 -19.52 7.54 24.28
N ASP A 246 -19.89 8.74 24.72
CA ASP A 246 -19.36 9.33 25.94
C ASP A 246 -19.99 8.66 27.17
N MET A 247 -19.63 7.39 27.38
CA MET A 247 -20.23 6.49 28.36
C MET A 247 -19.19 6.06 29.39
N THR A 248 -19.64 5.93 30.63
CA THR A 248 -18.86 5.29 31.69
C THR A 248 -18.81 3.77 31.48
N MET A 249 -17.85 3.09 32.11
CA MET A 249 -17.71 1.63 31.97
C MET A 249 -18.95 0.86 32.44
N SER A 250 -19.65 1.37 33.46
CA SER A 250 -20.91 0.79 33.95
C SER A 250 -22.03 0.93 32.91
N ALA A 251 -22.16 2.09 32.27
CA ALA A 251 -23.13 2.30 31.19
C ALA A 251 -22.84 1.42 29.96
N VAL A 252 -21.56 1.22 29.62
CA VAL A 252 -21.16 0.28 28.55
C VAL A 252 -21.50 -1.17 28.92
N ALA A 253 -21.26 -1.55 30.17
CA ALA A 253 -21.58 -2.89 30.65
C ALA A 253 -23.09 -3.17 30.59
N GLU A 254 -23.91 -2.21 31.01
CA GLU A 254 -25.36 -2.25 30.90
C GLU A 254 -25.83 -2.34 29.45
N LYS A 255 -25.31 -1.46 28.57
CA LYS A 255 -25.65 -1.44 27.13
C LYS A 255 -25.31 -2.75 26.41
N LEU A 256 -24.23 -3.41 26.82
CA LEU A 256 -23.78 -4.68 26.23
C LEU A 256 -24.31 -5.91 26.98
N CYS A 257 -25.16 -5.73 27.99
CA CYS A 257 -25.68 -6.80 28.86
C CYS A 257 -24.58 -7.70 29.45
N ILE A 258 -23.47 -7.10 29.91
CA ILE A 258 -22.35 -7.78 30.57
C ILE A 258 -22.09 -7.18 31.95
N SER A 259 -21.31 -7.88 32.79
CA SER A 259 -20.87 -7.30 34.07
C SER A 259 -19.81 -6.22 33.87
N THR A 260 -19.77 -5.23 34.76
CA THR A 260 -18.73 -4.19 34.78
C THR A 260 -17.33 -4.79 34.95
N ILE A 261 -17.22 -5.94 35.64
CA ILE A 261 -15.96 -6.67 35.79
C ILE A 261 -15.50 -7.23 34.44
N THR A 262 -16.42 -7.86 33.69
CA THR A 262 -16.14 -8.39 32.35
C THR A 262 -15.75 -7.29 31.37
N ALA A 263 -16.43 -6.14 31.40
CA ALA A 263 -16.09 -4.98 30.57
C ALA A 263 -14.65 -4.48 30.86
N ASN A 264 -14.28 -4.38 32.13
CA ASN A 264 -12.92 -4.00 32.55
C ASN A 264 -11.86 -5.03 32.12
N GLN A 265 -12.16 -6.32 32.22
CA GLN A 265 -11.26 -7.40 31.74
C GLN A 265 -11.04 -7.31 30.22
N HIS A 266 -12.11 -7.05 29.46
CA HIS A 266 -12.03 -6.84 28.02
C HIS A 266 -11.13 -5.66 27.66
N ILE A 267 -11.28 -4.52 28.33
CA ILE A 267 -10.41 -3.35 28.10
C ILE A 267 -8.97 -3.60 28.55
N ALA A 268 -8.75 -4.35 29.63
CA ALA A 268 -7.40 -4.77 30.01
C ALA A 268 -6.75 -5.67 28.95
N ALA A 269 -7.52 -6.59 28.35
CA ALA A 269 -7.03 -7.45 27.27
C ALA A 269 -6.68 -6.64 26.01
N VAL A 270 -7.52 -5.67 25.63
CA VAL A 270 -7.23 -4.74 24.53
C VAL A 270 -5.95 -3.95 24.80
N ARG A 271 -5.82 -3.37 26.00
CA ARG A 271 -4.64 -2.59 26.38
C ARG A 271 -3.35 -3.39 26.28
N ARG A 272 -3.38 -4.63 26.76
CA ARG A 272 -2.24 -5.56 26.69
C ARG A 272 -1.92 -5.92 25.24
N ALA A 273 -2.94 -6.24 24.43
CA ALA A 273 -2.74 -6.60 23.03
C ALA A 273 -2.22 -5.43 22.19
N LEU A 274 -2.64 -4.21 22.52
CA LEU A 274 -2.19 -2.99 21.84
C LEU A 274 -0.94 -2.38 22.45
N ASP A 275 -0.37 -2.96 23.50
CA ASP A 275 0.74 -2.37 24.27
C ASP A 275 0.49 -0.90 24.65
N THR A 276 -0.58 -0.67 25.41
CA THR A 276 -0.98 0.67 25.88
C THR A 276 -1.34 0.65 27.36
N LYS A 277 -1.00 1.72 28.08
CA LYS A 277 -1.26 1.84 29.52
C LYS A 277 -2.68 2.35 29.82
N THR A 278 -3.23 3.19 28.94
CA THR A 278 -4.51 3.89 29.13
C THR A 278 -5.56 3.46 28.12
N THR A 279 -6.84 3.56 28.49
CA THR A 279 -7.97 3.27 27.58
C THR A 279 -8.00 4.25 26.41
N VAL A 280 -7.72 5.53 26.65
CA VAL A 280 -7.62 6.55 25.58
C VAL A 280 -6.48 6.22 24.61
N GLY A 281 -5.33 5.78 25.12
CA GLY A 281 -4.23 5.31 24.29
C GLY A 281 -4.61 4.10 23.44
N ALA A 282 -5.35 3.16 24.04
CA ALA A 282 -5.89 1.99 23.33
C ALA A 282 -6.88 2.38 22.22
N ILE A 283 -7.80 3.31 22.49
CA ILE A 283 -8.76 3.82 21.48
C ILE A 283 -8.01 4.47 20.32
N LYS A 284 -7.10 5.41 20.61
CA LYS A 284 -6.31 6.10 19.58
C LYS A 284 -5.50 5.11 18.73
N LYS A 285 -4.88 4.11 19.36
CA LYS A 285 -4.10 3.09 18.66
C LYS A 285 -5.00 2.15 17.86
N ALA A 286 -6.17 1.77 18.38
CA ALA A 286 -7.13 0.92 17.67
C ALA A 286 -7.73 1.60 16.43
N ILE A 287 -8.04 2.90 16.50
CA ILE A 287 -8.47 3.70 15.33
C ILE A 287 -7.35 3.77 14.29
N LYS A 288 -6.12 4.09 14.71
CA LYS A 288 -4.95 4.11 13.82
C LYS A 288 -4.67 2.78 13.14
N LEU A 289 -4.97 1.67 13.82
CA LEU A 289 -4.79 0.32 13.30
C LEU A 289 -6.02 -0.19 12.52
N GLY A 290 -7.08 0.61 12.34
CA GLY A 290 -8.31 0.22 11.63
C GLY A 290 -9.12 -0.87 12.33
N LEU A 291 -8.89 -1.10 13.62
CA LEU A 291 -9.58 -2.15 14.39
C LEU A 291 -10.98 -1.71 14.84
N ILE A 292 -11.19 -0.41 14.95
CA ILE A 292 -12.47 0.23 15.27
C ILE A 292 -12.61 1.52 14.45
N SER A 293 -13.85 1.91 14.15
CA SER A 293 -14.16 3.17 13.46
C SER A 293 -14.60 4.21 14.49
N TYR A 294 -14.20 5.47 14.28
CA TYR A 294 -14.71 6.61 15.04
C TYR A 294 -15.71 7.36 14.17
N THR A 295 -16.95 7.46 14.63
CA THR A 295 -18.09 8.08 13.93
C THR A 295 -18.70 9.18 14.77
#